data_AF-A0A6L7U1V0-F1
#
_entry.id   AF-A0A6L7U1V0-F1
#
_cell.length_a   1.000
_cell.length_b   1.000
_cell.length_c   1.000
_cell.angle_alpha   90.00
_cell.angle_beta   90.00
_cell.angle_gamma   90.00
#
_symmetry.space_group_name_H-M   'P 1'
#
loop_
_entity.id
_entity.type
_entity.pdbx_description
1 polymer ?
#
loop_
_entity_poly.entity_id
_entity_poly.type
_entity_poly.pdbx_seq_one_letter_code
_entity_poly.pdbx_strand_id
1 'polypeptide(L)'
;MMKPLVSYVITRALMFVLSIWGAFTLAFFFFHLIPGDPVSAYLQQLEQQFSQTVDAADAAAMAAEMKARLGIDGSLPEQYWRFLGNVFIRFDLGPSFINFPKPALEHILEKLPWTLWLLGTSTIISWILGFVVGGIIGTFRNNFASQFLINFSLVISQIPSYFTALFALFLFGYWFVLLPTKGAYDPGIEKDLLNPRFLLSVARYAIMPAMAVVMV
;
A
#
# COMPACT_ATOMS: atom_id res chain seq x y z
N MET A 1 20.80 5.52 -35.82
CA MET A 1 20.75 4.36 -34.90
C MET A 1 21.02 4.85 -33.49
N MET A 2 20.00 4.88 -32.62
CA MET A 2 20.21 5.20 -31.20
C MET A 2 21.05 4.09 -30.56
N LYS A 3 21.99 4.46 -29.67
CA LYS A 3 22.79 3.48 -28.91
C LYS A 3 21.84 2.52 -28.16
N PRO A 4 22.15 1.22 -28.07
CA PRO A 4 21.25 0.21 -27.50
C PRO A 4 20.76 0.56 -26.08
N LEU A 5 21.60 1.20 -25.28
CA LEU A 5 21.24 1.70 -23.94
C LEU A 5 20.17 2.79 -23.96
N VAL A 6 20.22 3.73 -24.91
CA VAL A 6 19.26 4.83 -25.02
C VAL A 6 17.89 4.29 -25.43
N SER A 7 17.86 3.36 -26.39
CA SER A 7 16.64 2.67 -26.78
C SER A 7 16.01 1.93 -25.59
N TYR A 8 16.82 1.18 -24.84
CA TYR A 8 16.36 0.46 -23.64
C TYR A 8 15.75 1.38 -22.58
N VAL A 9 16.44 2.48 -22.24
CA VAL A 9 15.96 3.44 -21.24
C VAL A 9 14.65 4.08 -21.67
N ILE A 10 14.52 4.46 -22.95
CA ILE A 10 13.29 5.06 -23.47
C ILE A 10 12.13 4.06 -23.44
N THR A 11 12.35 2.81 -23.86
CA THR A 11 11.33 1.77 -23.79
C THR A 11 10.88 1.54 -22.34
N ARG A 12 11.81 1.49 -21.38
CA ARG A 12 11.49 1.35 -19.95
C ARG A 12 10.74 2.55 -19.40
N ALA A 13 11.16 3.77 -19.73
CA ALA A 13 10.50 4.99 -19.29
C ALA A 13 9.08 5.07 -19.85
N LEU A 14 8.89 4.73 -21.14
CA LEU A 14 7.57 4.70 -21.76
C LEU A 14 6.66 3.64 -21.11
N MET A 15 7.17 2.43 -20.88
CA MET A 15 6.42 1.39 -20.17
C MET A 15 6.02 1.83 -18.76
N PHE A 16 6.91 2.52 -18.05
CA PHE A 16 6.63 3.05 -16.71
C PHE A 16 5.53 4.11 -16.74
N VAL A 17 5.62 5.10 -17.64
CA VAL A 17 4.59 6.14 -17.81
C VAL A 17 3.25 5.53 -18.18
N LEU A 18 3.23 4.58 -19.13
CA LEU A 18 2.00 3.89 -19.53
C LEU A 18 1.41 3.06 -18.39
N SER A 19 2.25 2.43 -17.56
CA SER A 19 1.81 1.66 -16.40
C SER A 19 1.20 2.56 -15.34
N ILE A 20 1.84 3.69 -15.03
CA ILE A 20 1.31 4.68 -14.07
C ILE A 20 -0.01 5.27 -14.58
N TRP A 21 -0.03 5.69 -15.85
CA TRP A 21 -1.24 6.22 -16.47
C TRP A 21 -2.37 5.19 -16.41
N GLY A 22 -2.11 3.95 -16.83
CA GLY A 22 -3.07 2.85 -16.74
C GLY A 22 -3.56 2.59 -15.32
N ALA A 23 -2.67 2.62 -14.32
CA ALA A 23 -3.04 2.45 -12.91
C ALA A 23 -3.98 3.56 -12.41
N PHE A 24 -3.69 4.83 -12.73
CA PHE A 24 -4.55 5.96 -12.37
C PHE A 24 -5.88 5.93 -13.12
N THR A 25 -5.88 5.54 -14.40
CA THR A 25 -7.11 5.37 -15.18
C THR A 25 -7.99 4.26 -14.61
N LEU A 26 -7.40 3.12 -14.26
CA LEU A 26 -8.11 2.03 -13.60
C LEU A 26 -8.64 2.47 -12.25
N ALA A 27 -7.85 3.16 -11.43
CA ALA A 27 -8.29 3.69 -10.15
C ALA A 27 -9.46 4.67 -10.31
N PHE A 28 -9.38 5.59 -11.27
CA PHE A 28 -10.47 6.52 -11.59
C PHE A 28 -11.77 5.76 -11.87
N PHE A 29 -11.77 4.85 -12.84
CA PHE A 29 -12.98 4.09 -13.18
C PHE A 29 -13.43 3.20 -12.02
N PHE A 30 -12.51 2.57 -11.29
CA PHE A 30 -12.82 1.74 -10.14
C PHE A 30 -13.59 2.53 -9.08
N PHE A 31 -13.14 3.73 -8.72
CA PHE A 31 -13.85 4.58 -7.76
C PHE A 31 -15.20 5.07 -8.28
N HIS A 32 -15.35 5.30 -9.59
CA HIS A 32 -16.65 5.67 -10.18
C HIS A 32 -17.64 4.50 -10.29
N LEU A 33 -17.15 3.25 -10.22
CA LEU A 33 -17.99 2.06 -10.20
C LEU A 33 -18.48 1.69 -8.80
N ILE A 34 -17.85 2.22 -7.75
CA ILE A 34 -18.31 2.00 -6.37
C ILE A 34 -19.66 2.70 -6.21
N PRO A 35 -20.73 1.97 -5.85
CA PRO A 35 -22.02 2.58 -5.63
C PRO A 35 -21.98 3.46 -4.38
N GLY A 36 -22.44 4.69 -4.51
CA GLY A 36 -22.48 5.68 -3.43
C GLY A 36 -21.91 7.02 -3.87
N ASP A 37 -22.52 8.11 -3.44
CA ASP A 37 -22.01 9.46 -3.67
C ASP A 37 -21.19 9.87 -2.43
N PRO A 38 -19.85 10.00 -2.53
CA PRO A 38 -19.03 10.31 -1.37
C PRO A 38 -19.36 11.68 -0.78
N VAL A 39 -19.88 12.60 -1.59
CA VAL A 39 -20.32 13.92 -1.12
C VAL A 39 -21.57 13.80 -0.26
N SER A 40 -22.55 12.98 -0.68
CA SER A 40 -23.76 12.79 0.12
C SER A 40 -23.48 12.02 1.42
N ALA A 41 -22.59 11.02 1.38
CA ALA A 41 -22.14 10.30 2.57
C ALA A 41 -21.45 11.24 3.58
N TYR A 42 -20.61 12.15 3.10
CA TYR A 42 -19.95 13.14 3.94
C TYR A 42 -20.94 14.16 4.53
N LEU A 43 -21.87 14.68 3.72
CA LEU A 43 -22.91 15.60 4.21
C LEU A 43 -23.79 14.94 5.28
N GLN A 44 -24.18 13.68 5.08
CA GLN A 44 -24.93 12.91 6.08
C GLN A 44 -24.14 12.72 7.38
N GLN A 45 -22.83 12.48 7.28
CA GLN A 45 -21.96 12.41 8.46
C GLN A 45 -21.91 13.75 9.22
N LEU A 46 -21.87 14.88 8.51
CA LEU A 46 -21.90 16.21 9.13
C LEU A 46 -23.23 16.49 9.83
N GLU A 47 -24.37 16.16 9.21
CA GLU A 47 -25.69 16.31 9.83
C GLU A 47 -25.79 15.53 11.15
N GLN A 48 -25.28 14.28 11.16
CA GLN A 48 -25.23 13.46 12.37
C GLN A 48 -24.31 14.06 13.44
N GLN A 49 -23.14 14.58 13.04
CA GLN A 49 -22.16 15.11 13.97
C GLN A 49 -22.62 16.43 14.62
N PHE A 50 -23.30 17.30 13.87
CA PHE A 50 -23.72 18.62 14.35
C PHE A 50 -25.18 18.69 14.81
N SER A 51 -25.96 17.60 14.67
CA SER A 51 -27.38 17.54 15.05
C SER A 51 -28.22 18.69 14.46
N GLN A 52 -27.79 19.21 13.31
CA GLN A 52 -28.50 20.25 12.57
C GLN A 52 -29.04 19.62 11.28
N THR A 53 -30.35 19.61 11.16
CA THR A 53 -31.03 19.29 9.90
C THR A 53 -30.88 20.49 8.97
N VAL A 54 -30.05 20.36 7.95
CA VAL A 54 -29.95 21.34 6.87
C VAL A 54 -31.19 21.19 5.98
N ASP A 55 -31.77 22.29 5.51
CA ASP A 55 -32.89 22.23 4.57
C ASP A 55 -32.45 21.50 3.29
N ALA A 56 -33.34 20.70 2.69
CA ALA A 56 -33.02 19.86 1.55
C ALA A 56 -32.48 20.66 0.35
N ALA A 57 -32.95 21.92 0.19
CA ALA A 57 -32.47 22.83 -0.85
C ALA A 57 -31.02 23.28 -0.60
N ASP A 58 -30.69 23.60 0.66
CA ASP A 58 -29.34 24.04 1.04
C ASP A 58 -28.34 22.89 0.99
N ALA A 59 -28.76 21.68 1.40
CA ALA A 59 -27.94 20.47 1.30
C ALA A 59 -27.60 20.13 -0.16
N ALA A 60 -28.56 20.29 -1.09
CA ALA A 60 -28.33 20.07 -2.52
C ALA A 60 -27.35 21.11 -3.12
N ALA A 61 -27.45 22.37 -2.70
CA ALA A 61 -26.52 23.42 -3.13
C ALA A 61 -25.10 23.17 -2.63
N MET A 62 -24.93 22.79 -1.35
CA MET A 62 -23.64 22.42 -0.78
C MET A 62 -23.05 21.20 -1.49
N ALA A 63 -23.86 20.19 -1.80
CA ALA A 63 -23.42 19.00 -2.53
C ALA A 63 -22.91 19.36 -3.93
N ALA A 64 -23.61 20.22 -4.66
CA ALA A 64 -23.21 20.66 -6.00
C ALA A 64 -21.89 21.45 -5.96
N GLU A 65 -21.73 22.37 -5.01
CA GLU A 65 -20.50 23.13 -4.83
C GLU A 65 -19.33 22.21 -4.46
N MET A 66 -19.56 21.24 -3.58
CA MET A 66 -18.55 20.29 -3.17
C MET A 66 -18.12 19.38 -4.31
N LYS A 67 -19.06 18.89 -5.13
CA LYS A 67 -18.73 18.14 -6.36
C LYS A 67 -17.88 18.95 -7.33
N ALA A 68 -18.20 20.24 -7.50
CA ALA A 68 -17.42 21.15 -8.33
C ALA A 68 -16.00 21.36 -7.80
N ARG A 69 -15.84 21.54 -6.48
CA ARG A 69 -14.52 21.66 -5.83
C ARG A 69 -13.69 20.39 -5.95
N LEU A 70 -14.34 19.23 -5.93
CA LEU A 70 -13.70 17.92 -6.09
C LEU A 70 -13.43 17.56 -7.55
N GLY A 71 -13.95 18.33 -8.52
CA GLY A 71 -13.81 18.05 -9.94
C GLY A 71 -14.55 16.79 -10.40
N ILE A 72 -15.57 16.38 -9.65
CA ILE A 72 -16.47 15.24 -9.96
C ILE A 72 -17.84 15.74 -10.49
N ASP A 73 -17.91 17.01 -10.88
CA ASP A 73 -18.99 17.62 -11.63
C ASP A 73 -18.81 17.41 -13.15
N GLY A 74 -19.90 17.55 -13.91
CA GLY A 74 -19.88 17.48 -15.37
C GLY A 74 -19.81 16.06 -15.93
N SER A 75 -19.41 15.94 -17.18
CA SER A 75 -19.34 14.67 -17.90
C SER A 75 -18.13 13.82 -17.49
N LEU A 76 -18.24 12.50 -17.59
CA LEU A 76 -17.17 11.58 -17.20
C LEU A 76 -15.80 11.87 -17.88
N PRO A 77 -15.73 12.25 -19.17
CA PRO A 77 -14.47 12.65 -19.79
C PRO A 77 -13.86 13.92 -19.17
N GLU A 78 -14.68 14.90 -18.79
CA GLU A 78 -14.19 16.14 -18.14
C GLU A 78 -13.60 15.82 -16.77
N GLN A 79 -14.29 15.00 -15.98
CA GLN A 79 -13.81 14.53 -14.67
C GLN A 79 -12.49 13.78 -14.81
N TYR A 80 -12.36 12.91 -15.82
CA TYR A 80 -11.13 12.16 -16.07
C TYR A 80 -9.93 13.06 -16.41
N TRP A 81 -10.11 14.03 -17.32
CA TRP A 81 -9.01 14.94 -17.68
C TRP A 81 -8.64 15.90 -16.54
N ARG A 82 -9.63 16.37 -15.76
CA ARG A 82 -9.39 17.14 -14.54
C ARG A 82 -8.60 16.31 -13.52
N PHE A 83 -9.01 15.07 -13.29
CA PHE A 83 -8.32 14.13 -12.41
C PHE A 83 -6.86 13.92 -12.83
N LEU A 84 -6.60 13.59 -14.10
CA LEU A 84 -5.23 13.43 -14.58
C LEU A 84 -4.41 14.72 -14.49
N GLY A 85 -5.01 15.87 -14.77
CA GLY A 85 -4.36 17.17 -14.59
C GLY A 85 -3.95 17.43 -13.13
N ASN A 86 -4.84 17.12 -12.19
CA ASN A 86 -4.55 17.25 -10.76
C ASN A 86 -3.41 16.30 -10.34
N VAL A 87 -3.47 15.03 -10.73
CA VAL A 87 -2.47 14.02 -10.38
C VAL A 87 -1.09 14.34 -10.96
N PHE A 88 -1.01 14.65 -12.26
CA PHE A 88 0.28 14.75 -12.95
C PHE A 88 0.88 16.15 -13.00
N ILE A 89 0.05 17.20 -12.96
CA ILE A 89 0.53 18.60 -13.07
C ILE A 89 0.61 19.22 -11.67
N ARG A 90 -0.42 18.99 -10.84
CA ARG A 90 -0.51 19.60 -9.50
C ARG A 90 0.04 18.71 -8.39
N PHE A 91 0.35 17.44 -8.70
CA PHE A 91 0.70 16.42 -7.71
C PHE A 91 -0.36 16.29 -6.60
N ASP A 92 -1.62 16.52 -6.97
CA ASP A 92 -2.75 16.49 -6.07
C ASP A 92 -3.62 15.26 -6.37
N LEU A 93 -3.67 14.34 -5.41
CA LEU A 93 -4.49 13.13 -5.47
C LEU A 93 -5.94 13.39 -5.03
N GLY A 94 -6.26 14.62 -4.61
CA GLY A 94 -7.52 14.98 -4.00
C GLY A 94 -7.65 14.48 -2.55
N PRO A 95 -8.83 14.67 -1.95
CA PRO A 95 -9.10 14.24 -0.59
C PRO A 95 -9.38 12.75 -0.50
N SER A 96 -9.18 12.19 0.68
CA SER A 96 -9.67 10.86 1.01
C SER A 96 -11.18 10.89 1.17
N PHE A 97 -11.90 10.06 0.41
CA PHE A 97 -13.35 9.91 0.58
C PHE A 97 -13.75 9.20 1.89
N ILE A 98 -12.83 8.47 2.51
CA ILE A 98 -13.08 7.74 3.78
C ILE A 98 -12.72 8.62 4.98
N ASN A 99 -11.64 9.42 4.88
CA ASN A 99 -11.14 10.28 5.94
C ASN A 99 -11.27 11.77 5.57
N PHE A 100 -12.38 12.13 4.93
CA PHE A 100 -12.60 13.50 4.45
C PHE A 100 -12.56 14.50 5.63
N PRO A 101 -11.94 15.69 5.48
CA PRO A 101 -11.35 16.31 4.28
C PRO A 101 -9.85 16.03 4.07
N LYS A 102 -9.24 15.06 4.75
CA LYS A 102 -7.78 14.90 4.72
C LYS A 102 -7.27 14.54 3.31
N PRO A 103 -6.21 15.21 2.80
CA PRO A 103 -5.61 14.88 1.51
C PRO A 103 -5.14 13.43 1.43
N ALA A 104 -5.42 12.75 0.31
CA ALA A 104 -5.01 11.37 0.10
C ALA A 104 -3.47 11.23 0.08
N LEU A 105 -2.77 12.22 -0.46
CA LEU A 105 -1.31 12.24 -0.49
C LEU A 105 -0.70 12.24 0.92
N GLU A 106 -1.25 13.02 1.85
CA GLU A 106 -0.77 13.03 3.25
C GLU A 106 -0.92 11.66 3.89
N HIS A 107 -2.05 10.99 3.68
CA HIS A 107 -2.26 9.64 4.18
C HIS A 107 -1.26 8.63 3.59
N ILE A 108 -0.93 8.75 2.31
CA ILE A 108 0.09 7.90 1.67
C ILE A 108 1.45 8.18 2.31
N LEU A 109 1.83 9.46 2.45
CA LEU A 109 3.12 9.85 3.03
C LEU A 109 3.27 9.44 4.50
N GLU A 110 2.18 9.41 5.27
CA GLU A 110 2.19 8.89 6.66
C GLU A 110 2.50 7.39 6.74
N LYS A 111 2.08 6.62 5.73
CA LYS A 111 2.26 5.16 5.67
C LYS A 111 3.52 4.76 4.91
N LEU A 112 3.99 5.59 3.99
CA LEU A 112 5.09 5.29 3.07
C LEU A 112 6.38 4.88 3.80
N PRO A 113 6.87 5.57 4.86
CA PRO A 113 8.07 5.15 5.57
C PRO A 113 7.98 3.74 6.10
N TRP A 114 6.81 3.34 6.63
CA TRP A 114 6.59 2.01 7.19
C TRP A 114 6.65 0.93 6.12
N THR A 115 6.02 1.18 4.97
CA THR A 115 6.07 0.28 3.82
C THR A 115 7.50 0.12 3.30
N LEU A 116 8.23 1.24 3.16
CA LEU A 116 9.62 1.23 2.69
C LEU A 116 10.54 0.50 3.67
N TRP A 117 10.41 0.76 4.97
CA TRP A 117 11.20 0.06 5.99
C TRP A 117 10.91 -1.44 5.99
N LEU A 118 9.63 -1.83 6.01
CA LEU A 118 9.25 -3.23 6.04
C LEU A 118 9.70 -3.98 4.78
N LEU A 119 9.35 -3.48 3.58
CA LEU A 119 9.71 -4.13 2.32
C LEU A 119 11.22 -4.08 2.09
N GLY A 120 11.86 -2.95 2.38
CA GLY A 120 13.30 -2.78 2.21
C GLY A 120 14.10 -3.75 3.08
N THR A 121 13.79 -3.82 4.39
CA THR A 121 14.45 -4.75 5.31
C THR A 121 14.16 -6.20 4.96
N SER A 122 12.91 -6.54 4.66
CA SER A 122 12.53 -7.90 4.24
C SER A 122 13.27 -8.31 2.97
N THR A 123 13.33 -7.45 1.96
CA THR A 123 14.04 -7.72 0.69
C THR A 123 15.53 -7.97 0.92
N ILE A 124 16.18 -7.16 1.75
CA ILE A 124 17.60 -7.35 2.09
C ILE A 124 17.80 -8.69 2.81
N ILE A 125 16.92 -9.03 3.76
CA ILE A 125 16.98 -10.31 4.49
C ILE A 125 16.77 -11.48 3.52
N SER A 126 15.74 -11.43 2.67
CA SER A 126 15.48 -12.45 1.65
C SER A 126 16.69 -12.63 0.72
N TRP A 127 17.29 -11.53 0.29
CA TRP A 127 18.46 -11.57 -0.59
C TRP A 127 19.66 -12.22 0.11
N ILE A 128 19.95 -11.85 1.36
CA ILE A 128 21.04 -12.46 2.15
C ILE A 128 20.79 -13.96 2.36
N LEU A 129 19.59 -14.33 2.80
CA LEU A 129 19.22 -15.72 3.05
C LEU A 129 19.27 -16.55 1.76
N GLY A 130 18.69 -16.04 0.67
CA GLY A 130 18.73 -16.68 -0.64
C GLY A 130 20.14 -16.84 -1.18
N PHE A 131 21.00 -15.83 -0.99
CA PHE A 131 22.41 -15.90 -1.37
C PHE A 131 23.17 -16.96 -0.57
N VAL A 132 22.99 -17.00 0.75
CA VAL A 132 23.64 -17.98 1.64
C VAL A 132 23.16 -19.40 1.34
N VAL A 133 21.84 -19.62 1.30
CA VAL A 133 21.24 -20.93 1.01
C VAL A 133 21.65 -21.40 -0.38
N GLY A 134 21.56 -20.52 -1.39
CA GLY A 134 22.01 -20.82 -2.75
C GLY A 134 23.49 -21.14 -2.83
N GLY A 135 24.34 -20.41 -2.10
CA GLY A 135 25.77 -20.67 -1.98
C GLY A 135 26.10 -22.02 -1.35
N ILE A 136 25.38 -22.40 -0.28
CA ILE A 136 25.51 -23.71 0.38
C ILE A 136 25.14 -24.83 -0.58
N ILE A 137 23.98 -24.72 -1.25
CA ILE A 137 23.50 -25.72 -2.23
C ILE A 137 24.51 -25.87 -3.38
N GLY A 138 25.04 -24.74 -3.88
CA GLY A 138 26.01 -24.73 -4.98
C GLY A 138 27.37 -25.34 -4.59
N THR A 139 27.82 -25.10 -3.36
CA THR A 139 29.12 -25.58 -2.86
C THR A 139 29.07 -27.06 -2.49
N PHE A 140 28.04 -27.49 -1.76
CA PHE A 140 27.91 -28.87 -1.27
C PHE A 140 26.98 -29.70 -2.16
N ARG A 141 27.31 -29.75 -3.45
CA ARG A 141 26.46 -30.40 -4.45
C ARG A 141 26.29 -31.89 -4.14
N ASN A 142 25.06 -32.38 -4.30
CA ASN A 142 24.70 -33.79 -4.23
C ASN A 142 24.77 -34.46 -2.83
N ASN A 143 24.82 -33.69 -1.74
CA ASN A 143 24.62 -34.22 -0.39
C ASN A 143 23.13 -34.13 0.04
N PHE A 144 22.76 -34.88 1.07
CA PHE A 144 21.38 -34.93 1.58
C PHE A 144 20.86 -33.54 1.99
N ALA A 145 21.69 -32.72 2.65
CA ALA A 145 21.30 -31.39 3.11
C ALA A 145 20.94 -30.44 1.95
N SER A 146 21.74 -30.43 0.88
CA SER A 146 21.48 -29.62 -0.31
C SER A 146 20.23 -30.06 -1.05
N GLN A 147 19.99 -31.38 -1.16
CA GLN A 147 18.76 -31.90 -1.77
C GLN A 147 17.53 -31.54 -0.94
N PHE A 148 17.63 -31.62 0.39
CA PHE A 148 16.57 -31.18 1.30
C PHE A 148 16.29 -29.68 1.13
N LEU A 149 17.32 -28.82 1.12
CA LEU A 149 17.16 -27.37 0.96
C LEU A 149 16.52 -26.99 -0.39
N ILE A 150 16.90 -27.66 -1.49
CA ILE A 150 16.26 -27.46 -2.80
C ILE A 150 14.77 -27.79 -2.73
N ASN A 151 14.44 -29.00 -2.29
CA ASN A 151 13.05 -29.46 -2.23
C ASN A 151 12.21 -28.58 -1.28
N PHE A 152 12.77 -28.22 -0.13
CA PHE A 152 12.11 -27.33 0.82
C PHE A 152 11.85 -25.94 0.24
N SER A 153 12.83 -25.35 -0.44
CA SER A 153 12.69 -24.04 -1.10
C SER A 153 11.63 -24.09 -2.21
N LEU A 154 11.61 -25.18 -2.99
CA LEU A 154 10.59 -25.40 -4.01
C LEU A 154 9.19 -25.46 -3.40
N VAL A 155 9.00 -26.24 -2.32
CA VAL A 155 7.70 -26.33 -1.64
C VAL A 155 7.24 -24.96 -1.12
N ILE A 156 8.11 -24.22 -0.42
CA ILE A 156 7.75 -22.91 0.13
C ILE A 156 7.39 -21.93 -0.99
N SER A 157 8.13 -21.92 -2.10
CA SER A 157 7.83 -21.02 -3.23
C SER A 157 6.45 -21.25 -3.88
N GLN A 158 5.83 -22.41 -3.65
CA GLN A 158 4.47 -22.69 -4.12
C GLN A 158 3.39 -22.20 -3.16
N ILE A 159 3.75 -21.81 -1.93
CA ILE A 159 2.80 -21.31 -0.95
C ILE A 159 2.51 -19.83 -1.26
N PRO A 160 1.26 -19.44 -1.51
CA PRO A 160 0.92 -18.03 -1.70
C PRO A 160 1.27 -17.20 -0.46
N SER A 161 1.84 -16.00 -0.68
CA SER A 161 2.30 -15.12 0.41
C SER A 161 1.23 -14.77 1.44
N TYR A 162 -0.03 -14.64 1.02
CA TYR A 162 -1.13 -14.38 1.94
C TYR A 162 -1.41 -15.56 2.89
N PHE A 163 -1.22 -16.81 2.45
CA PHE A 163 -1.37 -17.97 3.32
C PHE A 163 -0.27 -17.98 4.38
N THR A 164 0.96 -17.70 3.97
CA THR A 164 2.10 -17.57 4.89
C THR A 164 1.85 -16.47 5.93
N ALA A 165 1.31 -15.33 5.51
CA ALA A 165 0.93 -14.25 6.43
C ALA A 165 -0.17 -14.67 7.41
N LEU A 166 -1.23 -15.32 6.93
CA LEU A 166 -2.33 -15.81 7.78
C LEU A 166 -1.86 -16.87 8.76
N PHE A 167 -0.99 -17.79 8.31
CA PHE A 167 -0.44 -18.85 9.16
C PHE A 167 0.45 -18.26 10.26
N ALA A 168 1.34 -17.32 9.92
CA ALA A 168 2.16 -16.61 10.90
C ALA A 168 1.29 -15.84 11.91
N LEU A 169 0.26 -15.14 11.44
CA LEU A 169 -0.69 -14.42 12.31
C LEU A 169 -1.43 -15.37 13.25
N PHE A 170 -1.92 -16.51 12.75
CA PHE A 170 -2.60 -17.50 13.57
C PHE A 170 -1.67 -18.07 14.65
N LEU A 171 -0.48 -18.53 14.25
CA LEU A 171 0.45 -19.21 15.13
C LEU A 171 1.06 -18.27 16.18
N PHE A 172 1.61 -17.13 15.75
CA PHE A 172 2.34 -16.23 16.64
C PHE A 172 1.44 -15.17 17.28
N GLY A 173 0.33 -14.81 16.63
CA GLY A 173 -0.61 -13.80 17.14
C GLY A 173 -1.69 -14.36 18.04
N TYR A 174 -2.24 -15.55 17.73
CA TYR A 174 -3.38 -16.11 18.46
C TYR A 174 -3.07 -17.38 19.24
N TRP A 175 -2.29 -18.30 18.69
CA TRP A 175 -1.99 -19.57 19.37
C TRP A 175 -0.97 -19.38 20.49
N PHE A 176 0.21 -18.83 20.17
CA PHE A 176 1.25 -18.57 21.16
C PHE A 176 1.16 -17.18 21.79
N VAL A 177 0.43 -16.25 21.18
CA VAL A 177 0.26 -14.85 21.67
C VAL A 177 1.61 -14.16 21.93
N LEU A 178 2.59 -14.41 21.06
CA LEU A 178 3.95 -13.86 21.16
C LEU A 178 4.07 -12.51 20.46
N LEU A 179 3.38 -12.34 19.33
CA LEU A 179 3.54 -11.20 18.43
C LEU A 179 2.24 -10.41 18.27
N PRO A 180 2.33 -9.08 18.06
CA PRO A 180 1.17 -8.21 17.99
C PRO A 180 0.41 -8.41 16.68
N THR A 181 -0.92 -8.46 16.74
CA THR A 181 -1.76 -8.81 15.57
C THR A 181 -2.14 -7.62 14.69
N LYS A 182 -2.01 -6.38 15.17
CA LYS A 182 -2.42 -5.16 14.46
C LYS A 182 -1.59 -3.95 14.88
N GLY A 183 -1.29 -3.07 13.94
CA GLY A 183 -0.55 -1.83 14.16
C GLY A 183 0.87 -1.87 13.57
N ALA A 184 1.63 -0.80 13.76
CA ALA A 184 3.04 -0.71 13.34
C ALA A 184 4.02 -0.66 14.52
N TYR A 185 3.53 -0.31 15.71
CA TYR A 185 4.26 -0.21 16.98
C TYR A 185 3.23 -0.07 18.12
N ASP A 186 3.68 -0.16 19.37
CA ASP A 186 2.83 -0.09 20.55
C ASP A 186 2.20 1.30 20.74
N PRO A 187 0.91 1.38 21.10
CA PRO A 187 0.26 2.66 21.36
C PRO A 187 0.88 3.36 22.57
N GLY A 188 1.02 4.69 22.48
CA GLY A 188 1.57 5.52 23.57
C GLY A 188 3.10 5.67 23.57
N ILE A 189 3.81 5.06 22.63
CA ILE A 189 5.24 5.34 22.42
C ILE A 189 5.41 6.56 21.51
N GLU A 190 6.32 7.46 21.89
CA GLU A 190 6.72 8.59 21.07
C GLU A 190 7.40 8.12 19.77
N LYS A 191 7.01 8.72 18.64
CA LYS A 191 7.51 8.39 17.31
C LYS A 191 8.90 9.00 17.06
N ASP A 192 9.88 8.53 17.80
CA ASP A 192 11.28 8.96 17.67
C ASP A 192 12.17 7.78 17.24
N LEU A 193 12.88 7.95 16.12
CA LEU A 193 13.83 6.96 15.60
C LEU A 193 15.05 6.79 16.51
N LEU A 194 15.35 7.74 17.39
CA LEU A 194 16.42 7.62 18.37
C LEU A 194 15.97 6.86 19.63
N ASN A 195 14.67 6.65 19.82
CA ASN A 195 14.13 5.95 20.97
C ASN A 195 14.26 4.42 20.76
N PRO A 196 15.10 3.71 21.55
CA PRO A 196 15.30 2.28 21.37
C PRO A 196 14.03 1.46 21.62
N ARG A 197 13.12 1.95 22.48
CA ARG A 197 11.83 1.29 22.75
C ARG A 197 10.91 1.35 21.53
N PHE A 198 10.91 2.48 20.83
CA PHE A 198 10.18 2.63 19.58
C PHE A 198 10.73 1.68 18.52
N LEU A 199 12.04 1.67 18.31
CA LEU A 199 12.68 0.78 17.34
C LEU A 199 12.42 -0.71 17.63
N LEU A 200 12.52 -1.12 18.90
CA LEU A 200 12.24 -2.51 19.30
C LEU A 200 10.78 -2.88 19.08
N SER A 201 9.86 -1.95 19.39
CA SER A 201 8.43 -2.14 19.14
C SER A 201 8.19 -2.30 17.63
N VAL A 202 8.68 -1.38 16.81
CA VAL A 202 8.59 -1.46 15.34
C VAL A 202 9.14 -2.79 14.82
N ALA A 203 10.31 -3.21 15.28
CA ALA A 203 10.92 -4.48 14.89
C ALA A 203 10.00 -5.66 15.25
N ARG A 204 9.45 -5.69 16.47
CA ARG A 204 8.52 -6.74 16.92
C ARG A 204 7.27 -6.82 16.05
N TYR A 205 6.70 -5.68 15.67
CA TYR A 205 5.52 -5.60 14.81
C TYR A 205 5.84 -5.99 13.35
N ALA A 206 7.06 -5.76 12.90
CA ALA A 206 7.51 -6.11 11.56
C ALA A 206 7.80 -7.62 11.37
N ILE A 207 8.00 -8.40 12.44
CA ILE A 207 8.40 -9.82 12.32
C ILE A 207 7.40 -10.63 11.49
N MET A 208 6.10 -10.59 11.80
CA MET A 208 5.12 -11.43 11.09
C MET A 208 4.94 -11.01 9.61
N PRO A 209 4.79 -9.71 9.29
CA PRO A 209 4.75 -9.29 7.89
C PRO A 209 6.05 -9.60 7.15
N ALA A 210 7.22 -9.40 7.78
CA ALA A 210 8.51 -9.70 7.17
C ALA A 210 8.67 -11.19 6.89
N MET A 211 8.25 -12.06 7.82
CA MET A 211 8.24 -13.52 7.61
C MET A 211 7.46 -13.91 6.35
N ALA A 212 6.29 -13.32 6.14
CA ALA A 212 5.47 -13.61 4.95
C ALA A 212 6.14 -13.20 3.64
N VAL A 213 6.91 -12.11 3.66
CA VAL A 213 7.68 -11.62 2.49
C VAL A 213 8.99 -12.37 2.32
N VAL A 214 9.63 -12.82 3.40
CA VAL A 214 10.94 -13.47 3.36
C VAL A 214 10.85 -14.94 2.94
N MET A 215 9.74 -15.60 3.27
CA MET A 215 9.57 -17.00 2.95
C MET A 215 9.31 -17.25 1.46
N VAL A 216 8.67 -16.33 0.75
CA VAL A 216 8.24 -16.49 -0.65
C VAL A 216 9.14 -15.69 -1.59
#